data_AF-A0A7K2JJY3-F1
#
_entry.id   AF-A0A7K2JJY3-F1
#
_cell.length_a   1.000
_cell.length_b   1.000
_cell.length_c   1.000
_cell.angle_alpha   90.00
_cell.angle_beta   90.00
_cell.angle_gamma   90.00
#
_symmetry.space_group_name_H-M   'P 1'
#
loop_
_entity.id
_entity.type
_entity.pdbx_description
1 polymer ?
#
loop_
_entity_poly.entity_id
_entity_poly.type
_entity_poly.pdbx_seq_one_letter_code
_entity_poly.pdbx_strand_id
1 'polypeptide(L)' 'RIVRVNDSLGLMSVIDGRPRSVLTVTVADGRITGLYILADPDRVARLEVPDERG' A
#
# COMPACT_ATOMS: atom_id res chain seq x y z
N ARG A 1 3.35 -6.17 -5.72
CA ARG A 1 4.54 -5.29 -5.73
C ARG A 1 4.80 -4.83 -4.30
N ILE A 2 6.06 -4.76 -3.88
CA ILE A 2 6.40 -4.16 -2.57
C ILE A 2 6.41 -2.65 -2.77
N VAL A 3 5.80 -1.92 -1.83
CA VAL A 3 5.66 -0.46 -1.89
C VAL A 3 5.86 0.15 -0.50
N ARG A 4 6.13 1.45 -0.45
CA ARG A 4 6.04 2.23 0.78
C ARG A 4 4.66 2.88 0.89
N VAL A 5 4.05 2.83 2.06
CA VAL A 5 2.76 3.43 2.37
C VAL A 5 2.93 4.26 3.63
N ASN A 6 2.92 5.59 3.54
CA ASN A 6 3.06 6.50 4.69
C ASN A 6 4.16 6.02 5.67
N ASP A 7 5.38 5.85 5.17
CA ASP A 7 6.55 5.35 5.91
C ASP A 7 6.57 3.86 6.29
N SER A 8 5.45 3.14 6.15
CA SER A 8 5.35 1.71 6.44
C SER A 8 5.57 0.84 5.19
N LEU A 9 5.96 -0.41 5.39
CA LEU A 9 6.03 -1.40 4.31
C LEU A 9 4.61 -1.81 3.89
N GLY A 10 4.41 -1.95 2.59
CA GLY A 10 3.15 -2.42 2.03
C GLY A 10 3.32 -3.34 0.83
N LEU A 11 2.22 -4.02 0.52
CA LEU A 11 2.06 -4.82 -0.69
C LEU A 11 0.93 -4.22 -1.52
N MET A 12 1.20 -3.89 -2.77
CA MET A 12 0.20 -3.47 -3.74
C MET A 12 -0.09 -4.59 -4.74
N SER A 13 -1.36 -4.97 -4.85
CA SER A 13 -1.83 -5.85 -5.91
C SER A 13 -2.16 -5.03 -7.16
N VAL A 14 -1.73 -5.53 -8.32
CA VAL A 14 -1.94 -4.89 -9.62
C VAL A 14 -2.60 -5.90 -10.54
N ILE A 15 -3.75 -5.53 -11.11
CA ILE A 15 -4.50 -6.33 -12.08
C ILE A 15 -4.73 -5.46 -13.31
N ASP A 16 -4.41 -5.98 -14.49
CA ASP A 16 -4.51 -5.26 -15.77
C ASP A 16 -3.78 -3.91 -15.76
N GLY A 17 -2.61 -3.87 -15.12
CA GLY A 17 -1.79 -2.67 -14.97
C GLY A 17 -2.32 -1.64 -13.97
N ARG A 18 -3.46 -1.90 -13.31
CA ARG A 18 -4.08 -0.97 -12.36
C ARG A 18 -3.95 -1.47 -10.91
N PRO A 19 -3.60 -0.61 -9.95
CA PRO A 19 -3.69 -0.94 -8.53
C PRO A 19 -5.11 -1.37 -8.16
N ARG A 20 -5.24 -2.49 -7.44
CA ARG A 20 -6.52 -3.02 -6.97
C ARG A 20 -6.65 -3.08 -5.46
N SER A 21 -5.54 -3.31 -4.78
CA SER A 21 -5.52 -3.28 -3.34
C SER A 21 -4.15 -2.91 -2.82
N VAL A 22 -4.14 -2.32 -1.63
CA VAL A 22 -2.94 -2.05 -0.85
C VAL A 22 -3.12 -2.69 0.52
N LEU A 23 -2.16 -3.51 0.91
CA LEU A 23 -2.00 -4.02 2.26
C LEU A 23 -0.82 -3.29 2.89
N THR A 24 -0.95 -2.87 4.14
CA THR A 24 0.17 -2.33 4.92
C THR A 24 0.10 -2.83 6.35
N VAL A 25 1.26 -2.89 6.99
CA VAL A 25 1.40 -3.27 8.40
C VAL A 25 1.94 -2.09 9.19
N THR A 26 1.45 -1.91 10.41
CA THR A 26 2.04 -1.01 11.38
C THR A 26 2.96 -1.82 12.28
N VAL A 27 4.22 -1.40 12.38
CA VAL A 27 5.21 -2.01 13.26
C VAL A 27 5.57 -1.04 14.37
N ALA A 28 5.43 -1.46 15.62
CA ALA A 28 5.88 -0.74 16.79
C ALA A 28 6.60 -1.71 17.74
N ASP A 29 7.71 -1.29 18.33
CA ASP A 29 8.50 -2.10 19.27
C ASP A 29 8.86 -3.50 18.74
N GLY A 30 9.25 -3.57 17.46
CA GLY A 30 9.63 -4.81 16.79
C GLY A 30 8.47 -5.79 16.55
N ARG A 31 7.22 -5.37 16.74
CA ARG A 31 6.01 -6.19 16.57
C ARG A 31 5.05 -5.56 15.57
N ILE A 32 4.33 -6.41 14.83
CA ILE A 32 3.19 -5.97 14.03
C ILE A 32 2.04 -5.67 15.00
N THR A 33 1.60 -4.42 15.05
CA THR A 33 0.50 -3.96 15.91
C THR A 33 -0.77 -3.66 15.12
N GLY A 34 -0.66 -3.59 13.79
CA GLY A 34 -1.79 -3.33 12.91
C GLY A 34 -1.58 -3.94 11.54
N LEU A 35 -2.69 -4.33 10.92
CA LEU A 35 -2.78 -4.75 9.53
C LEU A 35 -3.95 -4.01 8.91
N TYR A 36 -3.71 -3.31 7.81
CA TYR A 36 -4.75 -2.60 7.07
C TYR A 36 -4.77 -3.03 5.61
N ILE A 37 -5.97 -3.27 5.10
CA ILE A 37 -6.19 -3.63 3.69
C ILE A 37 -7.19 -2.64 3.12
N LEU A 38 -6.77 -1.92 2.07
CA LEU A 38 -7.63 -1.10 1.24
C LEU A 38 -7.85 -1.81 -0.09
N ALA A 39 -9.08 -2.25 -0.35
CA ALA A 39 -9.46 -2.95 -1.58
C ALA A 39 -10.60 -2.26 -2.35
N ASP A 40 -11.12 -1.15 -1.83
CA ASP A 40 -12.09 -0.31 -2.52
C ASP A 40 -11.43 0.35 -3.74
N PRO A 41 -11.84 0.02 -4.98
CA PRO A 41 -11.19 0.50 -6.19
C PRO A 41 -11.20 2.03 -6.33
N ASP A 42 -12.28 2.69 -5.90
CA ASP A 42 -12.42 4.15 -6.02
C ASP A 42 -11.53 4.87 -5.01
N ARG A 43 -11.28 4.25 -3.86
CA ARG A 43 -10.31 4.77 -2.88
C ARG A 43 -8.88 4.51 -3.32
N VAL A 44 -8.58 3.33 -3.88
CA VAL A 44 -7.25 2.99 -4.38
C VAL A 44 -6.85 3.87 -5.57
N ALA A 45 -7.78 4.17 -6.47
CA ALA A 45 -7.54 5.03 -7.63
C ALA A 45 -7.19 6.49 -7.26
N ARG A 46 -7.49 6.91 -6.03
CA ARG A 46 -7.19 8.25 -5.51
C ARG A 46 -5.84 8.33 -4.79
N LEU A 47 -5.11 7.23 -4.66
CA LEU A 47 -3.79 7.23 -4.04
C LEU A 47 -2.77 7.85 -5.00
N GLU A 48 -2.02 8.83 -4.50
CA GLU A 48 -0.87 9.37 -5.21
C GLU A 48 0.27 8.35 -5.16
N VAL A 49 0.80 8.00 -6.34
CA VAL A 49 1.98 7.15 -6.47
C VAL A 49 3.06 8.02 -7.10
N PRO A 50 4.00 8.60 -6.30
CA PRO A 50 5.10 9.36 -6.87
C PRO A 50 5.93 8.44 -7.77
N ASP A 51 6.39 8.98 -8.91
CA ASP A 51 7.23 8.22 -9.83
C ASP A 51 8.51 7.79 -9.11
N GLU A 52 9.02 6.59 -9.39
CA GLU A 52 10.21 6.04 -8.69
C GLU A 52 11.52 6.76 -9.07
N ARG A 53 11.41 7.82 -9.88
CA ARG A 53 12.47 8.78 -10.18
C ARG A 53 12.23 10.06 -9.37
N GLY A 54 12.75 10.05 -8.14
CA GLY A 54 13.24 11.29 -7.55
C GLY A 54 14.44 11.82 -8.33
#